data_AF-A0A1H6AJU4-F1
#
_entry.id   AF-A0A1H6AJU4-F1
#
_cell.length_a   1.000
_cell.length_b   1.000
_cell.length_c   1.000
_cell.angle_alpha   90.00
_cell.angle_beta   90.00
_cell.angle_gamma   90.00
#
_symmetry.space_group_name_H-M   'P 1'
#
loop_
_entity.id
_entity.type
_entity.pdbx_description
1 polymer ?
#
loop_
_entity_poly.entity_id
_entity_poly.type
_entity_poly.pdbx_seq_one_letter_code
_entity_poly.pdbx_strand_id
1 'polypeptide(L)'
;MTTASDTPVLDTLAAMTLDSIDRCGLDERTFLLTRIAALVAMDAPAVSYLAHVEPAANAGVTAEQVQDVLIAVAPVVGTARVMAAADRITDALGFAITVAES
;
A
#
# COMPACT_ATOMS: atom_id res chain seq x y z
N MET A 1 8.25 10.69 -32.90
CA MET A 1 8.84 11.53 -31.84
C MET A 1 7.83 11.56 -30.72
N THR A 2 7.98 10.66 -29.74
CA THR A 2 7.05 10.59 -28.61
C THR A 2 7.14 11.91 -27.86
N THR A 3 6.04 12.64 -27.77
CA THR A 3 5.96 13.83 -26.92
C THR A 3 6.36 13.43 -25.51
N ALA A 4 7.32 14.14 -24.92
CA ALA A 4 7.71 13.90 -23.53
C ALA A 4 6.45 14.06 -22.66
N SER A 5 6.19 13.09 -21.79
CA SER A 5 5.14 13.20 -20.78
C SER A 5 5.43 14.37 -19.85
N ASP A 6 4.38 15.04 -19.38
CA ASP A 6 4.48 16.08 -18.35
C ASP A 6 4.81 15.48 -16.97
N THR A 7 4.63 14.16 -16.79
CA THR A 7 4.87 13.43 -15.54
C THR A 7 5.69 12.14 -15.75
N PRO A 8 6.89 12.22 -16.35
CA PRO A 8 7.62 11.04 -16.81
C PRO A 8 7.97 10.06 -15.67
N VAL A 9 8.19 10.57 -14.45
CA VAL A 9 8.42 9.75 -13.25
C VAL A 9 7.15 9.00 -12.84
N LEU A 10 6.01 9.69 -12.75
CA LEU A 10 4.75 9.07 -12.36
C LEU A 10 4.30 8.04 -13.39
N ASP A 11 4.44 8.34 -14.68
CA ASP A 11 4.10 7.42 -15.77
C ASP A 11 4.93 6.14 -15.69
N THR A 12 6.22 6.28 -15.39
CA THR A 12 7.12 5.13 -15.20
C THR A 12 6.66 4.29 -14.01
N LEU A 13 6.36 4.92 -12.87
CA LEU A 13 5.90 4.21 -11.67
C LEU A 13 4.53 3.56 -11.85
N ALA A 14 3.63 4.20 -12.59
CA ALA A 14 2.33 3.65 -12.95
C ALA A 14 2.49 2.43 -13.86
N ALA A 15 3.34 2.51 -14.89
CA ALA A 15 3.66 1.37 -15.75
C ALA A 15 4.28 0.21 -14.96
N MET A 16 5.23 0.48 -14.05
CA MET A 16 5.79 -0.54 -13.16
C MET A 16 4.72 -1.19 -12.27
N THR A 17 3.79 -0.39 -11.75
CA THR A 17 2.69 -0.87 -10.89
C THR A 17 1.75 -1.78 -11.67
N LEU A 18 1.34 -1.37 -12.88
CA LEU A 18 0.48 -2.15 -13.78
C LEU A 18 1.16 -3.45 -14.21
N ASP A 19 2.41 -3.38 -14.69
CA ASP A 19 3.20 -4.54 -15.07
C ASP A 19 3.30 -5.56 -13.93
N SER A 20 3.45 -5.10 -12.69
CA SER A 20 3.52 -6.01 -11.55
C SER A 20 2.18 -6.65 -11.19
N ILE A 21 1.04 -6.00 -11.49
CA ILE A 21 -0.29 -6.60 -11.32
C ILE A 21 -0.48 -7.69 -12.39
N ASP A 22 -0.18 -7.39 -13.65
CA ASP A 22 -0.40 -8.31 -14.77
C ASP A 22 0.52 -9.55 -14.72
N ARG A 23 1.73 -9.40 -14.18
CA ARG A 23 2.74 -10.48 -14.18
C ARG A 23 2.76 -11.28 -12.87
N CYS A 24 2.11 -10.82 -11.81
CA CYS A 24 2.12 -11.54 -10.54
C CYS A 24 1.02 -12.62 -10.53
N GLY A 25 1.40 -13.86 -10.16
CA GLY A 25 0.46 -14.98 -10.08
C GLY A 25 -0.21 -15.15 -8.70
N LEU A 26 -0.03 -14.22 -7.77
CA LEU A 26 -0.74 -14.22 -6.50
C LEU A 26 -2.20 -13.80 -6.72
N ASP A 27 -3.12 -14.33 -5.91
CA ASP A 27 -4.46 -13.77 -5.87
C ASP A 27 -4.42 -12.32 -5.36
N GLU A 28 -5.43 -11.54 -5.75
CA GLU A 28 -5.48 -10.09 -5.52
C GLU A 28 -5.33 -9.72 -4.04
N ARG A 29 -5.96 -10.49 -3.15
CA ARG A 29 -5.86 -10.27 -1.71
C ARG A 29 -4.44 -10.51 -1.21
N THR A 30 -3.83 -11.64 -1.55
CA THR A 30 -2.45 -11.94 -1.13
C THR A 30 -1.45 -10.95 -1.74
N PHE A 31 -1.67 -10.52 -2.98
CA PHE A 31 -0.85 -9.49 -3.61
C PHE A 31 -0.88 -8.16 -2.85
N LEU A 32 -2.07 -7.69 -2.46
CA LEU A 32 -2.23 -6.42 -1.74
C LEU A 32 -1.67 -6.49 -0.32
N LEU A 33 -1.91 -7.58 0.42
CA LEU A 33 -1.31 -7.80 1.74
C LEU A 33 0.22 -7.84 1.67
N THR A 34 0.77 -8.44 0.61
CA THR A 34 2.23 -8.47 0.37
C THR A 34 2.80 -7.08 0.15
N ARG A 35 2.11 -6.24 -0.65
CA ARG A 35 2.52 -4.83 -0.84
C ARG A 35 2.47 -4.04 0.46
N ILE A 36 1.43 -4.22 1.27
CA ILE A 36 1.33 -3.60 2.60
C ILE A 36 2.52 -4.05 3.47
N ALA A 37 2.80 -5.35 3.54
CA ALA A 37 3.95 -5.88 4.29
C ALA A 37 5.28 -5.25 3.83
N ALA A 38 5.46 -5.06 2.52
CA ALA A 38 6.64 -4.39 1.97
C ALA A 38 6.71 -2.90 2.39
N LEU A 39 5.59 -2.17 2.40
CA LEU A 39 5.55 -0.78 2.88
C LEU A 39 5.93 -0.68 4.36
N VAL A 40 5.45 -1.62 5.18
CA VAL A 40 5.85 -1.73 6.59
C VAL A 40 7.36 -1.96 6.69
N ALA A 41 7.88 -2.94 5.95
CA ALA A 41 9.30 -3.27 5.95
C ALA A 41 10.18 -2.10 5.48
N MET A 42 9.69 -1.26 4.56
CA MET A 42 10.41 -0.11 4.02
C MET A 42 10.30 1.16 4.86
N ASP A 43 9.51 1.15 5.95
CA ASP A 43 9.16 2.36 6.69
C ASP A 43 8.56 3.44 5.76
N ALA A 44 7.59 3.05 4.93
CA ALA A 44 7.00 3.95 3.93
C ALA A 44 6.17 5.09 4.55
N PRO A 45 6.10 6.28 3.91
CA PRO A 45 5.27 7.40 4.38
C PRO A 45 3.77 7.09 4.26
N ALA A 46 2.92 7.74 5.07
CA ALA A 46 1.47 7.52 5.15
C ALA A 46 0.77 7.53 3.78
N VAL A 47 1.13 8.49 2.91
CA VAL A 47 0.58 8.59 1.54
C VAL A 47 0.78 7.33 0.70
N SER A 48 1.81 6.52 0.98
CA SER A 48 2.04 5.28 0.24
C SER A 48 1.00 4.20 0.55
N TYR A 49 0.41 4.23 1.76
CA TYR A 49 -0.65 3.31 2.14
C TYR A 49 -1.98 3.68 1.48
N LEU A 50 -2.24 4.96 1.20
CA LEU A 50 -3.46 5.44 0.52
C LEU A 50 -3.65 4.78 -0.85
N ALA A 51 -2.56 4.60 -1.61
CA ALA A 51 -2.58 3.96 -2.93
C ALA A 51 -3.09 2.51 -2.90
N HIS A 52 -3.23 1.91 -1.71
CA HIS A 52 -3.70 0.54 -1.53
C HIS A 52 -5.03 0.44 -0.78
N VAL A 53 -5.62 1.53 -0.28
CA VAL A 53 -6.87 1.50 0.51
C VAL A 53 -8.04 1.00 -0.34
N GLU A 54 -8.33 1.66 -1.45
CA GLU A 54 -9.46 1.29 -2.33
C GLU A 54 -9.25 -0.09 -2.99
N PRO A 55 -8.07 -0.41 -3.58
CA PRO A 55 -7.82 -1.76 -4.09
C PRO A 55 -7.97 -2.85 -3.02
N ALA A 56 -7.47 -2.62 -1.79
CA ALA A 56 -7.63 -3.55 -0.67
C ALA A 56 -9.11 -3.76 -0.31
N ALA A 57 -9.89 -2.68 -0.22
CA ALA A 57 -11.32 -2.76 0.05
C ALA A 57 -12.06 -3.56 -1.05
N ASN A 58 -11.76 -3.29 -2.33
CA ASN A 58 -12.38 -3.99 -3.46
C ASN A 58 -12.02 -5.49 -3.50
N ALA A 59 -10.80 -5.85 -3.09
CA ALA A 59 -10.35 -7.24 -2.94
C ALA A 59 -10.87 -7.93 -1.65
N GLY A 60 -11.68 -7.22 -0.85
CA GLY A 60 -12.21 -7.71 0.42
C GLY A 60 -11.14 -7.96 1.47
N VAL A 61 -10.05 -7.20 1.45
CA VAL A 61 -9.07 -7.15 2.54
C VAL A 61 -9.70 -6.44 3.73
N THR A 62 -9.63 -7.05 4.91
CA THR A 62 -10.17 -6.45 6.13
C THR A 62 -9.09 -5.77 6.97
N ALA A 63 -9.50 -4.89 7.89
CA ALA A 63 -8.58 -4.26 8.84
C ALA A 63 -7.87 -5.31 9.73
N GLU A 64 -8.56 -6.39 10.09
CA GLU A 64 -8.00 -7.51 10.84
C GLU A 64 -6.89 -8.21 10.04
N GLN A 65 -7.04 -8.36 8.72
CA GLN A 65 -5.98 -8.94 7.89
C GLN A 65 -4.75 -8.03 7.78
N VAL A 66 -4.94 -6.70 7.78
CA VAL A 66 -3.83 -5.75 7.86
C VAL A 66 -3.14 -5.85 9.23
N GLN A 67 -3.91 -5.99 10.31
CA GLN A 67 -3.37 -6.25 11.65
C GLN A 67 -2.59 -7.57 11.70
N ASP A 68 -3.11 -8.64 11.08
CA ASP A 68 -2.42 -9.93 11.00
C ASP A 68 -1.10 -9.80 10.23
N VAL A 69 -1.02 -8.97 9.19
CA VAL A 69 0.25 -8.64 8.52
C VAL A 69 1.23 -7.98 9.49
N LEU A 70 0.79 -6.99 10.27
CA LEU A 70 1.65 -6.34 11.27
C LEU A 70 2.17 -7.33 12.31
N ILE A 71 1.32 -8.22 12.80
CA ILE A 71 1.68 -9.30 13.73
C ILE A 71 2.70 -10.24 13.07
N ALA A 72 2.46 -10.64 11.82
CA ALA A 72 3.30 -11.60 11.09
C ALA A 72 4.70 -11.04 10.80
N VAL A 73 4.82 -9.76 10.45
CA VAL A 73 6.12 -9.15 10.13
C VAL A 73 6.87 -8.63 11.34
N ALA A 74 6.20 -8.43 12.49
CA ALA A 74 6.79 -7.89 13.71
C ALA A 74 8.14 -8.50 14.12
N PRO A 75 8.33 -9.84 14.15
CA PRO A 75 9.62 -10.43 14.52
C PRO A 75 10.73 -10.19 13.48
N VAL A 76 10.38 -9.84 12.23
CA VAL A 76 11.31 -9.61 11.13
C VAL A 76 11.74 -8.14 11.07
N VAL A 77 10.79 -7.22 11.22
CA VAL A 77 11.04 -5.78 11.01
C VAL A 77 11.26 -4.99 12.31
N GLY A 78 10.90 -5.58 13.46
CA GLY A 78 11.03 -5.00 14.79
C GLY A 78 9.89 -4.07 15.20
N THR A 79 9.68 -3.95 16.52
CA THR A 79 8.55 -3.23 17.13
C THR A 79 8.44 -1.77 16.69
N ALA A 80 9.57 -1.05 16.61
CA ALA A 80 9.57 0.35 16.23
C ALA A 80 8.95 0.58 14.84
N ARG A 81 9.24 -0.30 13.89
CA ARG A 81 8.73 -0.19 12.52
C ARG A 81 7.27 -0.59 12.42
N VAL A 82 6.83 -1.59 13.20
CA VAL A 82 5.42 -1.95 13.31
C VAL A 82 4.58 -0.80 13.86
N MET A 83 5.03 -0.15 14.94
CA MET A 83 4.30 0.98 15.52
C MET A 83 4.22 2.16 14.56
N ALA A 84 5.33 2.52 13.90
CA ALA A 84 5.34 3.58 12.90
C ALA A 84 4.39 3.29 11.73
N ALA A 85 4.31 2.03 11.28
CA ALA A 85 3.37 1.65 10.23
C ALA A 85 1.91 1.75 10.69
N ALA A 86 1.59 1.33 11.91
CA ALA A 86 0.24 1.42 12.46
C ALA A 86 -0.25 2.88 12.52
N ASP A 87 0.61 3.80 12.97
CA ASP A 87 0.29 5.24 13.00
C ASP A 87 0.05 5.77 11.58
N ARG A 88 0.94 5.45 10.63
CA ARG A 88 0.83 5.93 9.23
C ARG A 88 -0.37 5.36 8.48
N ILE A 89 -0.76 4.11 8.76
CA ILE A 89 -2.00 3.52 8.22
C ILE A 89 -3.21 4.26 8.77
N THR A 90 -3.20 4.59 10.07
CA THR A 90 -4.29 5.34 10.72
C THR A 90 -4.40 6.74 10.13
N ASP A 91 -3.27 7.45 9.95
CA ASP A 91 -3.23 8.77 9.31
C ASP A 91 -3.76 8.73 7.88
N ALA A 92 -3.36 7.71 7.11
CA ALA A 92 -3.84 7.52 5.74
C ALA A 92 -5.37 7.33 5.71
N LEU A 93 -5.93 6.48 6.58
CA LEU A 93 -7.38 6.29 6.66
C LEU A 93 -8.11 7.58 7.07
N GLY A 94 -7.58 8.32 8.05
CA GLY A 94 -8.15 9.60 8.46
C GLY A 94 -8.16 10.64 7.33
N PHE A 95 -7.10 10.68 6.52
CA PHE A 95 -7.05 11.51 5.32
C PHE A 95 -8.09 11.09 4.28
N ALA A 96 -8.18 9.78 3.97
CA ALA A 96 -9.13 9.26 2.98
C ALA A 96 -10.60 9.57 3.35
N ILE A 97 -10.95 9.40 4.63
CA ILE A 97 -12.29 9.74 5.14
C ILE A 97 -12.56 11.24 4.96
N THR A 98 -11.62 12.10 5.34
CA THR A 98 -11.78 13.56 5.24
C THR A 98 -12.04 14.00 3.79
N VAL A 99 -11.33 13.41 2.83
CA VAL A 99 -11.51 13.70 1.40
C VAL A 99 -12.86 13.19 0.89
N ALA A 100 -13.32 12.02 1.35
CA ALA A 100 -14.61 11.44 0.93
C ALA A 100 -15.82 12.24 1.41
N GLU A 101 -15.70 12.95 2.54
CA GLU A 101 -16.75 13.78 3.13
C GLU A 101 -16.78 15.23 2.59
N SER A 102 -15.86 15.60 1.69
CA SER A 102 -15.71 16.96 1.11
C SER A 102 -16.34 17.07 -0.28
#